data_AF-A0A955L6V0-F1
#
_entry.id   AF-A0A955L6V0-F1
#
_cell.length_a   1.000
_cell.length_b   1.000
_cell.length_c   1.000
_cell.angle_alpha   90.00
_cell.angle_beta   90.00
_cell.angle_gamma   90.00
#
_symmetry.space_group_name_H-M   'P 1'
#
loop_
_entity.id
_entity.type
_entity.pdbx_description
1 polymer ?
#
loop_
_entity_poly.entity_id
_entity_poly.type
_entity_poly.pdbx_seq_one_letter_code
_entity_poly.pdbx_strand_id
1 'polypeptide(L)'
;MIDRGLAFEYELLIVLGLLLVLAIVNGLHAYGYLGIRIKFLSRLKEKIQNKLPKKNREVSFEFKREENNHEVIENKLKKVLSKLKTFGKIVWNYKLLLLNLLIVPIIVFLFNDMLSSPGKIWNYPGTEEELRSYEEPLVIEFDRPIYAEDVQPYIFPEIDGEWKMESAISWMPWSKRQLKFYPKETMFPGKLFIYYAGITDVFERTERWEYGIDAYSVRIPEIVSIYPDDGTTDFAVDGSVEVEIDVSAGKAIEWELEVTPTTEYQVEYVDGKNIKVTFSENLHQGELYNFKLFRVPVRYNIESEEVIERGESELVKEISFTTVKEPLVSEFSPKNGGVLTDTNVRIIFDNEMDQAQVQDNFSITPSVSGAMSWEDPKTFVFNPDQNLAKETTYKVNFPAGLRSTVGGYTEKEVAWEFTTIGAVTVS
;
A
#
# COMPACT_ATOMS: atom_id res chain seq x y z
N MET A 1 4.75 -7.15 -24.52
CA MET A 1 5.01 -8.32 -23.66
C MET A 1 3.70 -9.08 -23.62
N ILE A 2 3.59 -10.20 -24.35
CA ILE A 2 2.36 -11.01 -24.34
C ILE A 2 2.32 -11.66 -22.97
N ASP A 3 1.21 -11.47 -22.26
CA ASP A 3 0.93 -12.08 -20.97
C ASP A 3 0.98 -13.61 -21.10
N ARG A 4 2.14 -14.20 -20.76
CA ARG A 4 2.36 -15.65 -20.84
C ARG A 4 1.55 -16.40 -19.78
N GLY A 5 1.01 -15.69 -18.77
CA GLY A 5 0.17 -16.26 -17.73
C GLY A 5 -1.20 -16.71 -18.22
N LEU A 6 -1.63 -16.38 -19.44
CA LEU A 6 -2.83 -16.98 -20.05
C LEU A 6 -2.48 -18.00 -21.14
N ALA A 7 -1.20 -18.09 -21.53
CA ALA A 7 -0.78 -18.90 -22.66
C ALA A 7 -1.06 -20.39 -22.40
N PHE A 8 -0.73 -20.89 -21.21
CA PHE A 8 -0.98 -22.29 -20.86
C PHE A 8 -2.47 -22.66 -20.93
N GLU A 9 -3.36 -21.82 -20.41
CA GLU A 9 -4.81 -22.10 -20.44
C GLU A 9 -5.38 -22.01 -21.85
N TYR A 10 -4.93 -21.05 -22.65
CA TYR A 10 -5.32 -20.98 -24.06
C TYR A 10 -4.82 -22.20 -24.83
N GLU A 11 -3.58 -22.61 -24.64
CA GLU A 11 -3.02 -23.82 -25.26
C GLU A 11 -3.78 -25.07 -24.84
N LEU A 12 -4.09 -25.22 -23.55
CA LEU A 12 -4.91 -26.32 -23.05
C LEU A 12 -6.30 -26.32 -23.67
N LEU A 13 -6.98 -25.17 -23.71
CA LEU A 13 -8.31 -25.05 -24.33
C LEU A 13 -8.26 -25.35 -25.82
N ILE A 14 -7.21 -24.92 -26.52
CA ILE A 14 -6.97 -25.25 -27.93
C ILE A 14 -6.77 -26.76 -28.09
N VAL A 15 -5.94 -27.39 -27.26
CA VAL A 15 -5.71 -28.84 -27.28
C VAL A 15 -7.01 -29.61 -27.02
N LEU A 16 -7.77 -29.25 -25.99
CA LEU A 16 -9.07 -29.86 -25.68
C LEU A 16 -10.07 -29.68 -26.83
N GLY A 17 -10.13 -28.49 -27.42
CA GLY A 17 -10.96 -28.21 -28.60
C GLY A 17 -10.56 -29.03 -29.82
N LEU A 18 -9.26 -29.14 -30.10
CA LEU A 18 -8.72 -29.97 -31.19
C LEU A 18 -9.00 -31.46 -30.96
N LEU A 19 -8.88 -31.95 -29.72
CA LEU A 19 -9.26 -33.33 -29.34
C LEU A 19 -10.75 -33.59 -29.53
N LEU A 20 -11.62 -32.63 -29.18
CA LEU A 20 -13.06 -32.72 -29.42
C LEU A 20 -13.38 -32.77 -30.91
N VAL A 21 -12.71 -31.93 -31.72
CA VAL A 21 -12.84 -31.96 -33.19
C VAL A 21 -12.42 -33.32 -33.74
N LEU A 22 -11.28 -33.88 -33.30
CA LEU A 22 -10.85 -35.23 -33.67
C LEU A 22 -11.91 -36.28 -33.30
N ALA A 23 -12.48 -36.22 -32.09
CA ALA A 23 -13.49 -37.16 -31.63
C ALA A 23 -14.76 -37.10 -32.50
N ILE A 24 -15.25 -35.89 -32.81
CA ILE A 24 -16.41 -35.67 -33.68
C ILE A 24 -16.14 -36.17 -35.10
N VAL A 25 -14.98 -35.84 -35.68
CA VAL A 25 -14.57 -36.26 -37.02
C VAL A 25 -14.47 -37.78 -37.11
N ASN A 26 -13.85 -38.43 -36.11
CA ASN A 26 -13.74 -39.89 -36.05
C ASN A 26 -15.11 -40.57 -35.84
N GLY A 27 -15.98 -39.98 -35.02
CA GLY A 27 -17.36 -40.44 -34.82
C GLY A 27 -18.19 -40.37 -36.10
N LEU A 28 -18.12 -39.25 -36.84
CA LEU A 28 -18.76 -39.09 -38.15
C LEU A 28 -18.23 -40.09 -39.18
N HIS A 29 -16.93 -40.36 -39.18
CA HIS A 29 -16.31 -41.36 -40.05
C HIS A 29 -16.82 -42.78 -39.72
N ALA A 30 -16.93 -43.15 -38.44
CA ALA A 30 -17.50 -44.42 -38.00
C ALA A 30 -18.98 -44.57 -38.37
N TYR A 31 -19.78 -43.51 -38.21
CA TYR A 31 -21.21 -43.50 -38.56
C TYR A 31 -21.43 -43.61 -40.08
N GLY A 32 -20.62 -42.93 -40.88
CA GLY A 32 -20.62 -43.05 -42.34
C GLY A 32 -20.27 -44.46 -42.82
N TYR A 33 -19.31 -45.13 -42.15
CA TYR A 33 -18.94 -46.52 -42.44
C TYR A 33 -20.06 -47.51 -42.11
N LEU A 34 -20.80 -47.31 -41.00
CA LEU A 34 -21.99 -48.10 -40.69
C LEU A 34 -23.09 -47.96 -41.76
N GLY A 35 -23.36 -46.73 -42.22
CA GLY A 35 -24.35 -46.48 -43.27
C GLY A 35 -24.00 -47.12 -44.63
N ILE A 36 -22.71 -47.12 -44.99
CA ILE A 36 -22.20 -47.77 -46.20
C ILE A 36 -22.27 -49.31 -46.06
N ARG A 37 -21.95 -49.86 -44.90
CA ARG A 37 -21.99 -51.31 -44.64
C ARG A 37 -23.42 -51.86 -44.66
N ILE A 38 -24.40 -51.10 -44.16
CA ILE A 38 -25.83 -51.44 -44.24
C ILE A 38 -26.33 -51.42 -45.71
N LYS A 39 -25.95 -50.41 -46.51
CA LYS A 39 -26.28 -50.35 -47.95
C LYS A 39 -25.54 -51.41 -48.78
N PHE A 40 -24.35 -51.81 -48.38
CA PHE A 40 -23.60 -52.86 -49.05
C PHE A 40 -24.19 -54.24 -48.75
N LEU A 41 -24.56 -54.51 -47.50
CA LEU A 41 -25.25 -55.74 -47.10
C LEU A 41 -26.64 -55.85 -47.74
N SER A 42 -27.38 -54.75 -47.88
CA SER A 42 -28.67 -54.76 -48.59
C SER A 42 -28.50 -55.05 -50.09
N ARG A 43 -27.51 -54.44 -50.76
CA ARG A 43 -27.18 -54.72 -52.17
C ARG A 43 -26.58 -56.11 -52.40
N LEU A 44 -25.87 -56.68 -51.42
CA LEU A 44 -25.36 -58.06 -51.51
C LEU A 44 -26.50 -59.07 -51.42
N LYS A 45 -27.50 -58.81 -50.58
CA LYS A 45 -28.74 -59.60 -50.48
C LYS A 45 -29.53 -59.56 -51.78
N GLU A 46 -29.57 -58.40 -52.44
CA GLU A 46 -30.22 -58.18 -53.73
C GLU A 46 -29.49 -58.87 -54.90
N LYS A 47 -28.15 -58.92 -54.89
CA LYS A 47 -27.33 -59.60 -55.91
C LYS A 47 -27.31 -61.12 -55.79
N ILE A 48 -27.59 -61.70 -54.62
CA ILE A 48 -27.66 -63.15 -54.43
C ILE A 48 -29.02 -63.71 -54.92
N GLN A 49 -30.07 -62.89 -55.01
CA GLN A 49 -31.38 -63.31 -55.51
C GLN A 49 -31.54 -63.25 -57.05
N ASN A 50 -30.63 -62.61 -57.79
CA ASN A 50 -30.74 -62.49 -59.24
C ASN A 50 -29.46 -62.98 -59.96
N LYS A 51 -29.40 -64.29 -60.20
CA LYS A 51 -28.54 -64.89 -61.24
C LYS A 51 -29.35 -65.92 -62.02
N LEU A 52 -29.66 -65.62 -63.29
CA LEU A 52 -29.59 -66.52 -64.44
C LEU A 52 -29.59 -65.66 -65.74
N PRO A 53 -28.89 -66.09 -66.81
CA PRO A 53 -28.27 -65.17 -67.78
C PRO A 53 -29.05 -65.08 -69.10
N LYS A 54 -28.78 -64.02 -69.89
CA LYS A 54 -28.78 -64.17 -71.36
C LYS A 54 -27.88 -63.14 -72.07
N LYS A 55 -27.22 -63.71 -73.07
CA LYS A 55 -26.20 -63.25 -74.01
C LYS A 55 -26.86 -62.46 -75.16
N ASN A 56 -26.19 -61.42 -75.67
CA ASN A 56 -25.93 -61.27 -77.10
C ASN A 56 -24.90 -60.19 -77.40
N ARG A 57 -24.04 -60.51 -78.38
CA ARG A 57 -23.00 -59.68 -78.97
C ARG A 57 -23.64 -58.78 -80.03
N GLU A 58 -23.03 -57.63 -80.27
CA GLU A 58 -22.75 -57.16 -81.64
C GLU A 58 -21.49 -56.29 -81.63
N VAL A 59 -20.67 -56.48 -82.65
CA VAL A 59 -19.41 -55.77 -82.92
C VAL A 59 -19.63 -55.01 -84.23
N SER A 60 -19.23 -53.74 -84.28
CA SER A 60 -18.84 -53.10 -85.54
C SER A 60 -17.62 -52.21 -85.29
N PHE A 61 -16.66 -52.32 -86.20
CA PHE A 61 -15.51 -51.44 -86.33
C PHE A 61 -15.72 -50.64 -87.61
N GLU A 62 -15.44 -49.34 -87.62
CA GLU A 62 -14.63 -48.78 -88.70
C GLU A 62 -14.11 -47.34 -88.51
N PHE A 63 -13.00 -47.13 -89.21
CA PHE A 63 -12.33 -45.91 -89.68
C PHE A 63 -11.50 -45.04 -88.73
N LYS A 64 -10.18 -45.28 -88.88
CA LYS A 64 -9.04 -44.47 -88.45
C LYS A 64 -9.02 -43.17 -89.27
N ARG A 65 -9.08 -42.02 -88.61
CA ARG A 65 -8.81 -40.68 -89.18
C ARG A 65 -7.60 -40.11 -88.44
N GLU A 66 -6.69 -39.49 -89.19
CA GLU A 66 -5.46 -38.86 -88.69
C GLU A 66 -5.77 -37.82 -87.59
N GLU A 67 -5.25 -38.03 -86.38
CA GLU A 67 -5.38 -37.07 -85.28
C GLU A 67 -4.30 -35.97 -85.40
N ASN A 68 -4.78 -34.74 -85.48
CA ASN A 68 -4.03 -33.48 -85.46
C ASN A 68 -3.18 -33.34 -84.18
N ASN A 69 -2.04 -32.65 -84.26
CA ASN A 69 -1.20 -32.30 -83.10
C ASN A 69 -1.98 -31.58 -81.97
N HIS A 70 -3.12 -30.94 -82.27
CA HIS A 70 -4.03 -30.37 -81.28
C HIS A 70 -4.78 -31.44 -80.46
N GLU A 71 -5.17 -32.55 -81.07
CA GLU A 71 -5.94 -33.63 -80.44
C GLU A 71 -5.06 -34.43 -79.46
N VAL A 72 -3.76 -34.57 -79.77
CA VAL A 72 -2.76 -35.15 -78.87
C VAL A 72 -2.54 -34.27 -77.62
N ILE A 73 -2.49 -32.95 -77.79
CA ILE A 73 -2.36 -31.99 -76.69
C ILE A 73 -3.65 -31.97 -75.85
N GLU A 74 -4.82 -31.98 -76.49
CA GLU A 74 -6.12 -32.01 -75.82
C GLU A 74 -6.34 -33.32 -75.06
N ASN A 75 -5.91 -34.46 -75.61
CA ASN A 75 -5.92 -35.75 -74.92
C ASN A 75 -4.93 -35.79 -73.74
N LYS A 76 -3.73 -35.19 -73.87
CA LYS A 76 -2.81 -35.01 -72.73
C LYS A 76 -3.43 -34.11 -71.66
N LEU A 77 -4.08 -33.01 -72.04
CA LEU A 77 -4.76 -32.09 -71.13
C LEU A 77 -5.94 -32.76 -70.42
N LYS A 78 -6.78 -33.51 -71.15
CA LYS A 78 -7.88 -34.32 -70.60
C LYS A 78 -7.37 -35.39 -69.64
N LYS A 79 -6.21 -36.00 -69.91
CA LYS A 79 -5.57 -36.98 -69.03
C LYS A 79 -4.98 -36.35 -67.77
N VAL A 80 -4.48 -35.11 -67.85
CA VAL A 80 -4.03 -34.32 -66.69
C VAL A 80 -5.24 -33.84 -65.87
N LEU A 81 -6.28 -33.31 -66.51
CA LEU A 81 -7.54 -32.91 -65.88
C LEU A 81 -8.27 -34.10 -65.24
N SER A 82 -8.23 -35.29 -65.84
CA SER A 82 -8.79 -36.50 -65.25
C SER A 82 -7.98 -36.95 -64.04
N LYS A 83 -6.65 -36.86 -64.08
CA LYS A 83 -5.77 -37.08 -62.93
C LYS A 83 -6.05 -36.07 -61.81
N LEU A 84 -6.24 -34.79 -62.13
CA LEU A 84 -6.61 -33.73 -61.17
C LEU A 84 -8.01 -33.94 -60.58
N LYS A 85 -9.00 -34.34 -61.37
CA LYS A 85 -10.34 -34.72 -60.85
C LYS A 85 -10.29 -35.96 -59.96
N THR A 86 -9.44 -36.94 -60.30
CA THR A 86 -9.23 -38.15 -59.51
C THR A 86 -8.53 -37.80 -58.19
N PHE A 87 -7.52 -36.94 -58.24
CA PHE A 87 -6.84 -36.40 -57.07
C PHE A 87 -7.79 -35.57 -56.18
N GLY A 88 -8.59 -34.68 -56.77
CA GLY A 88 -9.62 -33.94 -56.04
C GLY A 88 -10.69 -34.84 -55.39
N LYS A 89 -11.07 -35.95 -56.05
CA LYS A 89 -11.94 -36.98 -55.44
C LYS A 89 -11.28 -37.73 -54.29
N ILE A 90 -9.99 -38.03 -54.40
CA ILE A 90 -9.20 -38.64 -53.32
C ILE A 90 -9.14 -37.68 -52.13
N VAL A 91 -8.75 -36.42 -52.36
CA VAL A 91 -8.73 -35.38 -51.33
C VAL A 91 -10.11 -35.20 -50.69
N TRP A 92 -11.19 -35.20 -51.49
CA TRP A 92 -12.56 -35.10 -50.96
C TRP A 92 -13.00 -36.32 -50.14
N ASN A 93 -12.59 -37.53 -50.54
CA ASN A 93 -12.91 -38.77 -49.84
C ASN A 93 -12.06 -38.96 -48.57
N TYR A 94 -10.85 -38.40 -48.53
CA TYR A 94 -9.92 -38.48 -47.39
C TYR A 94 -9.76 -37.16 -46.62
N LYS A 95 -10.62 -36.16 -46.87
CA LYS A 95 -10.53 -34.83 -46.24
C LYS A 95 -10.52 -34.88 -44.71
N LEU A 96 -11.24 -35.83 -44.11
CA LEU A 96 -11.24 -36.06 -42.66
C LEU A 96 -9.92 -36.68 -42.17
N LEU A 97 -9.32 -37.57 -42.96
CA LEU A 97 -8.02 -38.16 -42.65
C LEU A 97 -6.90 -37.14 -42.78
N LEU A 98 -6.96 -36.28 -43.81
CA LEU A 98 -6.04 -35.15 -43.98
C LEU A 98 -6.17 -34.11 -42.85
N LEU A 99 -7.38 -33.85 -42.37
CA LEU A 99 -7.63 -32.99 -41.21
C LEU A 99 -7.02 -33.58 -39.93
N ASN A 100 -7.23 -34.88 -39.67
CA ASN A 100 -6.59 -35.56 -38.53
C ASN A 100 -5.05 -35.50 -38.61
N LEU A 101 -4.49 -35.67 -39.81
CA LEU A 101 -3.05 -35.63 -40.06
C LEU A 101 -2.44 -34.25 -39.79
N LEU A 102 -3.22 -33.16 -39.90
CA LEU A 102 -2.81 -31.81 -39.53
C LEU A 102 -3.00 -31.51 -38.05
N ILE A 103 -4.08 -31.99 -37.43
CA ILE A 103 -4.41 -31.70 -36.04
C ILE A 103 -3.49 -32.43 -35.06
N VAL A 104 -3.13 -33.69 -35.33
CA VAL A 104 -2.33 -34.50 -34.39
C VAL A 104 -0.94 -33.89 -34.13
N PRO A 105 -0.14 -33.44 -35.12
CA PRO A 105 1.13 -32.77 -34.86
C PRO A 105 0.98 -31.48 -34.05
N ILE A 106 -0.11 -30.72 -34.26
CA ILE A 106 -0.38 -29.49 -33.51
C ILE A 106 -0.68 -29.83 -32.04
N ILE A 107 -1.51 -30.85 -31.78
CA ILE A 107 -1.76 -31.33 -30.41
C ILE A 107 -0.47 -31.81 -29.76
N VAL A 108 0.36 -32.58 -30.47
CA VAL A 108 1.64 -33.07 -29.93
C VAL A 108 2.58 -31.92 -29.60
N PHE A 109 2.66 -30.90 -30.47
CA PHE A 109 3.48 -29.72 -30.25
C PHE A 109 3.01 -28.93 -29.01
N LEU A 110 1.72 -28.57 -28.95
CA LEU A 110 1.14 -27.83 -27.83
C LEU A 110 1.25 -28.61 -26.53
N PHE A 111 0.95 -29.92 -26.55
CA PHE A 111 1.11 -30.76 -25.39
C PHE A 111 2.58 -30.83 -24.94
N ASN A 112 3.53 -30.92 -25.86
CA ASN A 112 4.95 -30.89 -25.52
C ASN A 112 5.41 -29.54 -24.94
N ASP A 113 4.87 -28.43 -25.43
CA ASP A 113 5.16 -27.09 -24.88
C ASP A 113 4.63 -26.94 -23.46
N MET A 114 3.37 -27.34 -23.23
CA MET A 114 2.76 -27.41 -21.89
C MET A 114 3.54 -28.26 -20.89
N LEU A 115 4.32 -29.21 -21.40
CA LEU A 115 5.12 -30.17 -20.68
C LEU A 115 6.58 -29.74 -20.46
N SER A 116 6.99 -28.55 -20.90
CA SER A 116 8.34 -28.03 -20.63
C SER A 116 8.49 -27.50 -19.20
N SER A 117 9.73 -27.21 -18.80
CA SER A 117 10.03 -26.71 -17.45
C SER A 117 9.23 -25.45 -17.11
N PRO A 118 8.62 -25.39 -15.92
CA PRO A 118 7.93 -24.20 -15.44
C PRO A 118 8.90 -23.03 -15.25
N GLY A 119 8.55 -21.90 -15.85
CA GLY A 119 9.25 -20.64 -15.70
C GLY A 119 8.54 -19.74 -14.70
N LYS A 120 9.30 -18.87 -14.03
CA LYS A 120 8.75 -17.79 -13.19
C LYS A 120 8.24 -16.66 -14.09
N ILE A 121 6.97 -16.26 -13.93
CA ILE A 121 6.40 -15.07 -14.58
C ILE A 121 6.68 -13.83 -13.76
N TRP A 122 6.28 -13.89 -12.49
CA TRP A 122 6.21 -12.73 -11.62
C TRP A 122 6.33 -13.16 -10.17
N ASN A 123 6.80 -12.26 -9.33
CA ASN A 123 6.83 -12.44 -7.89
C ASN A 123 6.60 -11.12 -7.17
N TYR A 124 6.06 -11.22 -5.96
CA TYR A 124 6.01 -10.16 -4.98
C TYR A 124 6.52 -10.69 -3.63
N PRO A 125 7.42 -9.96 -2.95
CA PRO A 125 8.15 -8.79 -3.44
C PRO A 125 9.01 -9.14 -4.65
N GLY A 126 9.26 -8.16 -5.52
CA GLY A 126 10.28 -8.20 -6.55
C GLY A 126 11.70 -8.25 -5.98
N THR A 127 12.69 -8.41 -6.86
CA THR A 127 14.10 -8.37 -6.47
C THR A 127 14.49 -6.95 -6.03
N GLU A 128 15.09 -6.82 -4.85
CA GLU A 128 15.39 -5.57 -4.15
C GLU A 128 14.14 -4.70 -3.86
N GLU A 129 12.93 -5.26 -3.89
CA GLU A 129 11.69 -4.53 -3.55
C GLU A 129 11.42 -4.60 -2.04
N GLU A 130 10.88 -3.51 -1.48
CA GLU A 130 10.39 -3.45 -0.10
C GLU A 130 8.98 -4.04 0.01
N LEU A 131 8.70 -4.75 1.11
CA LEU A 131 7.33 -5.15 1.42
C LEU A 131 6.45 -3.92 1.64
N ARG A 132 5.24 -3.94 1.06
CA ARG A 132 4.25 -2.88 1.27
C ARG A 132 3.54 -3.03 2.61
N SER A 133 3.28 -4.26 3.00
CA SER A 133 2.63 -4.66 4.25
C SER A 133 2.88 -6.14 4.50
N TYR A 134 2.76 -6.56 5.75
CA TYR A 134 2.75 -7.98 6.15
C TYR A 134 1.37 -8.63 6.04
N GLU A 135 0.31 -7.85 5.80
CA GLU A 135 -1.05 -8.34 5.57
C GLU A 135 -1.24 -8.93 4.16
N GLU A 136 -0.36 -8.58 3.23
CA GLU A 136 -0.37 -9.12 1.87
C GLU A 136 0.53 -10.37 1.79
N PRO A 137 0.08 -11.44 1.14
CA PRO A 137 0.92 -12.61 0.97
C PRO A 137 2.06 -12.32 0.00
N LEU A 138 3.20 -12.96 0.23
CA LEU A 138 4.26 -13.06 -0.77
C LEU A 138 3.76 -14.02 -1.85
N VAL A 139 4.04 -13.73 -3.12
CA VAL A 139 3.50 -14.50 -4.26
C VAL A 139 4.62 -14.80 -5.23
N ILE A 140 4.72 -16.04 -5.67
CA ILE A 140 5.53 -16.46 -6.81
C ILE A 140 4.59 -17.12 -7.82
N GLU A 141 4.53 -16.57 -9.02
CA GLU A 141 3.68 -17.08 -10.10
C GLU A 141 4.51 -17.72 -11.21
N PHE A 142 4.13 -18.95 -11.56
CA PHE A 142 4.72 -19.74 -12.63
C PHE A 142 3.87 -19.69 -13.90
N ASP A 143 4.53 -19.85 -15.05
CA ASP A 143 3.89 -19.83 -16.37
C ASP A 143 3.06 -21.07 -16.70
N ARG A 144 3.12 -22.07 -15.83
CA ARG A 144 2.40 -23.34 -15.94
C ARG A 144 2.28 -24.00 -14.56
N PRO A 145 1.40 -25.00 -14.43
CA PRO A 145 1.28 -25.78 -13.19
C PRO A 145 2.57 -26.51 -12.83
N ILE A 146 2.84 -26.61 -11.54
CA ILE A 146 4.02 -27.31 -10.99
C ILE A 146 3.59 -28.48 -10.11
N TYR A 147 4.49 -29.46 -9.94
CA TYR A 147 4.31 -30.48 -8.91
C TYR A 147 4.51 -29.85 -7.52
N ALA A 148 3.47 -29.83 -6.70
CA ALA A 148 3.42 -29.01 -5.49
C ALA A 148 4.12 -29.67 -4.29
N GLU A 149 4.17 -30.99 -4.30
CA GLU A 149 4.56 -31.82 -3.16
C GLU A 149 6.07 -31.80 -2.89
N ASP A 150 6.88 -31.50 -3.93
CA ASP A 150 8.34 -31.39 -3.83
C ASP A 150 8.84 -29.96 -3.56
N VAL A 151 7.94 -28.97 -3.56
CA VAL A 151 8.32 -27.56 -3.39
C VAL A 151 8.83 -27.34 -1.97
N GLN A 152 10.05 -26.84 -1.86
CA GLN A 152 10.70 -26.55 -0.58
C GLN A 152 10.94 -25.04 -0.46
N PRO A 153 9.95 -24.28 0.03
CA PRO A 153 10.10 -22.85 0.24
C PRO A 153 10.73 -22.55 1.60
N TYR A 154 11.47 -21.45 1.65
CA TYR A 154 12.14 -20.96 2.83
C TYR A 154 12.20 -19.43 2.80
N ILE A 155 12.10 -18.81 3.96
CA ILE A 155 12.17 -17.36 4.14
C ILE A 155 13.16 -17.05 5.26
N PHE A 156 14.02 -16.05 5.03
CA PHE A 156 14.99 -15.55 6.00
C PHE A 156 14.88 -14.02 6.13
N PRO A 157 14.79 -13.44 7.35
CA PRO A 157 14.74 -14.15 8.64
C PRO A 157 13.50 -15.03 8.77
N GLU A 158 13.63 -16.11 9.53
CA GLU A 158 12.54 -17.06 9.74
C GLU A 158 11.40 -16.38 10.52
N ILE A 159 10.20 -16.46 9.97
CA ILE A 159 8.96 -15.97 10.60
C ILE A 159 7.84 -16.99 10.47
N ASP A 160 6.95 -17.01 11.46
CA ASP A 160 5.75 -17.86 11.40
C ASP A 160 4.83 -17.43 10.24
N GLY A 161 4.30 -18.43 9.54
CA GLY A 161 3.45 -18.24 8.38
C GLY A 161 3.12 -19.56 7.68
N GLU A 162 2.27 -19.47 6.66
CA GLU A 162 1.79 -20.63 5.92
C GLU A 162 2.11 -20.52 4.43
N TRP A 163 2.81 -21.53 3.89
CA TRP A 163 3.02 -21.67 2.46
C TRP A 163 1.87 -22.45 1.82
N LYS A 164 1.27 -21.91 0.76
CA LYS A 164 0.17 -22.53 0.01
C LYS A 164 0.46 -22.56 -1.48
N MET A 165 0.17 -23.71 -2.08
CA MET A 165 0.09 -23.85 -3.53
C MET A 165 -1.34 -23.66 -4.01
N GLU A 166 -1.56 -22.57 -4.75
CA GLU A 166 -2.86 -22.13 -5.22
C GLU A 166 -2.95 -22.15 -6.74
N SER A 167 -4.18 -22.24 -7.25
CA SER A 167 -4.47 -22.03 -8.66
C SER A 167 -4.57 -20.55 -8.95
N ALA A 168 -3.96 -20.10 -10.03
CA ALA A 168 -4.09 -18.69 -10.43
C ALA A 168 -5.50 -18.34 -10.92
N ILE A 169 -6.28 -19.34 -11.36
CA ILE A 169 -7.62 -19.12 -11.89
C ILE A 169 -8.64 -20.07 -11.25
N SER A 170 -9.72 -19.51 -10.68
CA SER A 170 -10.66 -20.25 -9.83
C SER A 170 -11.42 -21.38 -10.54
N TRP A 171 -11.62 -21.31 -11.85
CA TRP A 171 -12.34 -22.36 -12.61
C TRP A 171 -11.47 -23.59 -12.92
N MET A 172 -10.16 -23.50 -12.70
CA MET A 172 -9.20 -24.58 -12.92
C MET A 172 -8.41 -24.89 -11.63
N PRO A 173 -9.05 -25.45 -10.59
CA PRO A 173 -8.43 -25.64 -9.27
C PRO A 173 -7.29 -26.66 -9.23
N TRP A 174 -7.06 -27.39 -10.32
CA TRP A 174 -5.94 -28.32 -10.46
C TRP A 174 -4.68 -27.65 -11.05
N SER A 175 -4.76 -26.40 -11.51
CA SER A 175 -3.66 -25.64 -12.10
C SER A 175 -2.83 -24.89 -11.04
N LYS A 176 -2.30 -25.63 -10.05
CA LYS A 176 -1.47 -25.06 -8.98
C LYS A 176 -0.21 -24.43 -9.57
N ARG A 177 -0.17 -23.10 -9.65
CA ARG A 177 0.93 -22.33 -10.26
C ARG A 177 1.30 -21.07 -9.48
N GLN A 178 0.66 -20.83 -8.33
CA GLN A 178 1.02 -19.76 -7.42
C GLN A 178 1.50 -20.36 -6.10
N LEU A 179 2.74 -20.09 -5.75
CA LEU A 179 3.27 -20.36 -4.42
C LEU A 179 3.12 -19.09 -3.61
N LYS A 180 2.30 -19.14 -2.54
CA LYS A 180 2.04 -17.99 -1.68
C LYS A 180 2.50 -18.25 -0.26
N PHE A 181 3.07 -17.24 0.37
CA PHE A 181 3.36 -17.24 1.80
C PHE A 181 2.45 -16.25 2.50
N TYR A 182 1.74 -16.71 3.52
CA TYR A 182 0.89 -15.89 4.37
C TYR A 182 1.60 -15.69 5.72
N PRO A 183 2.22 -14.53 5.98
CA PRO A 183 2.83 -14.24 7.27
C PRO A 183 1.78 -14.27 8.39
N LYS A 184 2.15 -14.78 9.56
CA LYS A 184 1.35 -14.68 10.79
C LYS A 184 1.94 -13.68 11.79
N GLU A 185 3.20 -13.33 11.60
CA GLU A 185 3.92 -12.36 12.41
C GLU A 185 4.78 -11.46 11.52
N THR A 186 5.16 -10.31 12.06
CA THR A 186 6.09 -9.39 11.41
C THR A 186 7.55 -9.72 11.72
N MET A 187 8.46 -9.23 10.88
CA MET A 187 9.90 -9.28 11.12
C MET A 187 10.46 -7.90 11.43
N PHE A 188 11.66 -7.89 12.04
CA PHE A 188 12.41 -6.66 12.18
C PHE A 188 12.78 -6.07 10.82
N PRO A 189 12.87 -4.73 10.73
CA PRO A 189 13.26 -4.10 9.49
C PRO A 189 14.65 -4.52 9.02
N GLY A 190 14.79 -4.83 7.73
CA GLY A 190 16.05 -5.26 7.15
C GLY A 190 15.89 -6.04 5.86
N LYS A 191 16.93 -6.82 5.55
CA LYS A 191 16.96 -7.68 4.36
C LYS A 191 16.09 -8.92 4.55
N LEU A 192 15.39 -9.27 3.48
CA LEU A 192 14.53 -10.43 3.36
C LEU A 192 15.08 -11.29 2.21
N PHE A 193 15.22 -12.59 2.43
CA PHE A 193 15.60 -13.55 1.41
C PHE A 193 14.54 -14.65 1.31
N ILE A 194 13.96 -14.82 0.12
CA ILE A 194 12.99 -15.88 -0.16
C ILE A 194 13.67 -16.89 -1.07
N TYR A 195 13.74 -18.14 -0.63
CA TYR A 195 14.32 -19.25 -1.36
C TYR A 195 13.26 -20.30 -1.65
N TYR A 196 13.25 -20.86 -2.85
CA TYR A 196 12.36 -21.97 -3.17
C TYR A 196 13.01 -22.93 -4.15
N ALA A 197 12.95 -24.22 -3.82
CA ALA A 197 13.55 -25.30 -4.59
C ALA A 197 12.54 -26.40 -4.92
N GLY A 198 12.97 -27.37 -5.74
CA GLY A 198 12.14 -28.52 -6.11
C GLY A 198 11.13 -28.23 -7.23
N ILE A 199 11.32 -27.13 -7.96
CA ILE A 199 10.36 -26.71 -8.99
C ILE A 199 10.49 -27.61 -10.23
N THR A 200 9.45 -28.37 -10.54
CA THR A 200 9.35 -29.26 -11.71
C THR A 200 7.93 -29.28 -12.28
N ASP A 201 7.79 -29.74 -13.52
CA ASP A 201 6.47 -29.98 -14.15
C ASP A 201 5.64 -31.01 -13.38
N VAL A 202 4.31 -30.98 -13.56
CA VAL A 202 3.34 -31.86 -12.86
C VAL A 202 3.54 -33.37 -13.09
N PHE A 203 4.38 -33.77 -14.04
CA PHE A 203 4.73 -35.16 -14.30
C PHE A 203 6.18 -35.51 -13.89
N GLU A 204 6.88 -34.59 -13.23
CA GLU A 204 8.23 -34.79 -12.69
C GLU A 204 9.29 -35.24 -13.72
N ARG A 205 9.18 -34.75 -14.96
CA ARG A 205 10.08 -35.11 -16.06
C ARG A 205 11.23 -34.13 -16.22
N THR A 206 11.02 -32.89 -15.78
CA THR A 206 12.02 -31.83 -15.90
C THR A 206 13.04 -31.88 -14.76
N GLU A 207 14.21 -31.30 -14.97
CA GLU A 207 15.13 -31.04 -13.85
C GLU A 207 14.44 -30.19 -12.79
N ARG A 208 14.86 -30.33 -11.52
CA ARG A 208 14.32 -29.54 -10.41
C ARG A 208 15.12 -28.24 -10.30
N TRP A 209 14.43 -27.12 -10.34
CA TRP A 209 15.04 -25.79 -10.30
C TRP A 209 14.93 -25.19 -8.90
N GLU A 210 15.87 -24.31 -8.59
CA GLU A 210 15.92 -23.52 -7.37
C GLU A 210 16.09 -22.04 -7.72
N TYR A 211 15.54 -21.19 -6.86
CA TYR A 211 15.51 -19.76 -7.06
C TYR A 211 15.61 -19.02 -5.72
N GLY A 212 16.22 -17.83 -5.77
CA GLY A 212 16.27 -16.89 -4.66
C GLY A 212 15.71 -15.53 -5.07
N ILE A 213 15.10 -14.84 -4.12
CA ILE A 213 14.64 -13.46 -4.23
C ILE A 213 15.20 -12.70 -3.03
N ASP A 214 16.12 -11.78 -3.30
CA ASP A 214 16.53 -10.76 -2.34
C ASP A 214 15.50 -9.63 -2.35
N ALA A 215 15.05 -9.21 -1.17
CA ALA A 215 14.04 -8.18 -0.95
C ALA A 215 14.30 -7.47 0.39
N TYR A 216 13.41 -6.57 0.77
CA TYR A 216 13.46 -5.87 2.05
C TYR A 216 12.13 -5.97 2.78
N SER A 217 12.16 -5.93 4.10
CA SER A 217 10.99 -5.75 4.95
C SER A 217 10.22 -4.47 4.61
N VAL A 218 9.14 -4.20 5.35
CA VAL A 218 8.47 -2.90 5.30
C VAL A 218 9.48 -1.79 5.65
N ARG A 219 9.40 -0.67 4.92
CA ARG A 219 10.25 0.51 5.09
C ARG A 219 10.04 1.14 6.47
N ILE A 220 11.14 1.51 7.12
CA ILE A 220 11.09 2.26 8.38
C ILE A 220 10.80 3.73 8.14
N PRO A 221 10.00 4.39 9.00
CA PRO A 221 9.72 5.81 8.91
C PRO A 221 10.97 6.63 9.22
N GLU A 222 11.20 7.66 8.41
CA GLU A 222 12.21 8.70 8.62
C GLU A 222 11.56 9.99 9.12
N ILE A 223 12.29 10.74 9.95
CA ILE A 223 11.83 12.04 10.45
C ILE A 223 11.98 13.08 9.33
N VAL A 224 10.86 13.67 8.92
CA VAL A 224 10.79 14.77 7.93
C VAL A 224 11.07 16.09 8.63
N SER A 225 10.35 16.35 9.72
CA SER A 225 10.39 17.60 10.48
C SER A 225 10.12 17.34 11.95
N ILE A 226 10.60 18.25 12.79
CA ILE A 226 10.24 18.32 14.20
C ILE A 226 10.03 19.78 14.58
N TYR A 227 9.00 20.04 15.37
CA TYR A 227 8.74 21.31 16.01
C TYR A 227 8.72 21.10 17.53
N PRO A 228 9.36 21.94 18.34
CA PRO A 228 10.15 23.10 17.93
C PRO A 228 11.46 22.70 17.24
N ASP A 229 12.04 23.63 16.49
CA ASP A 229 13.40 23.45 15.95
C ASP A 229 14.42 23.42 17.09
N ASP A 230 15.54 22.73 16.87
CA ASP A 230 16.64 22.68 17.84
C ASP A 230 17.19 24.09 18.14
N GLY A 231 17.35 24.39 19.42
CA GLY A 231 17.82 25.68 19.93
C GLY A 231 16.74 26.76 20.05
N THR A 232 15.45 26.42 19.90
CA THR A 232 14.34 27.37 20.09
C THR A 232 14.40 27.99 21.50
N THR A 233 14.23 29.31 21.62
CA THR A 233 14.39 30.03 22.89
C THR A 233 13.10 30.47 23.58
N ASP A 234 12.00 30.51 22.82
CA ASP A 234 10.72 31.05 23.27
C ASP A 234 9.60 30.01 23.09
N PHE A 235 9.85 28.78 23.55
CA PHE A 235 8.85 27.73 23.49
C PHE A 235 7.74 27.99 24.51
N ALA A 236 6.49 28.00 24.07
CA ALA A 236 5.34 28.20 24.96
C ALA A 236 5.28 27.07 26.01
N VAL A 237 4.97 27.42 27.25
CA VAL A 237 4.90 26.45 28.37
C VAL A 237 3.77 25.43 28.24
N ASP A 238 2.74 25.74 27.48
CA ASP A 238 1.65 24.85 27.10
C ASP A 238 1.76 24.37 25.65
N GLY A 239 2.95 24.54 25.04
CA GLY A 239 3.25 24.08 23.69
C GLY A 239 3.33 22.56 23.58
N SER A 240 3.10 22.04 22.38
CA SER A 240 3.29 20.64 22.03
C SER A 240 4.51 20.46 21.13
N VAL A 241 5.18 19.32 21.26
CA VAL A 241 6.21 18.88 20.30
C VAL A 241 5.52 18.10 19.18
N GLU A 242 5.79 18.45 17.92
CA GLU A 242 5.17 17.84 16.75
C GLU A 242 6.25 17.24 15.86
N VAL A 243 6.12 15.96 15.51
CA VAL A 243 7.07 15.24 14.67
C VAL A 243 6.35 14.74 13.44
N GLU A 244 6.88 15.06 12.26
CA GLU A 244 6.37 14.58 10.98
C GLU A 244 7.28 13.47 10.46
N ILE A 245 6.67 12.36 10.02
CA ILE A 245 7.36 11.21 9.43
C ILE A 245 6.90 10.99 7.97
N ASP A 246 7.79 10.42 7.16
CA ASP A 246 7.58 10.30 5.72
C ASP A 246 6.54 9.21 5.35
N VAL A 247 6.55 8.09 6.09
CA VAL A 247 5.62 6.97 5.96
C VAL A 247 4.99 6.64 7.31
N SER A 248 3.81 6.01 7.30
CA SER A 248 3.18 5.58 8.55
C SER A 248 4.00 4.48 9.23
N ALA A 249 4.33 4.72 10.49
CA ALA A 249 5.08 3.78 11.33
C ALA A 249 4.31 2.47 11.61
N GLY A 250 2.98 2.52 11.57
CA GLY A 250 2.12 1.39 11.96
C GLY A 250 2.45 0.87 13.37
N LYS A 251 2.23 -0.42 13.60
CA LYS A 251 2.62 -1.12 14.84
C LYS A 251 4.02 -1.73 14.78
N ALA A 252 4.71 -1.61 13.63
CA ALA A 252 6.05 -2.17 13.44
C ALA A 252 7.14 -1.32 14.11
N ILE A 253 6.78 -0.12 14.56
CA ILE A 253 7.67 0.83 15.23
C ILE A 253 6.94 1.40 16.44
N GLU A 254 7.57 1.32 17.60
CA GLU A 254 7.20 2.08 18.79
C GLU A 254 8.13 3.30 18.92
N TRP A 255 7.55 4.44 19.27
CA TRP A 255 8.30 5.67 19.54
C TRP A 255 8.48 5.84 21.04
N GLU A 256 9.73 5.91 21.47
CA GLU A 256 10.10 6.18 22.86
C GLU A 256 10.65 7.60 22.97
N LEU A 257 10.34 8.28 24.07
CA LEU A 257 10.73 9.67 24.27
C LEU A 257 11.44 9.82 25.62
N GLU A 258 12.53 10.58 25.63
CA GLU A 258 13.16 11.03 26.85
C GLU A 258 13.15 12.56 26.86
N VAL A 259 12.52 13.13 27.90
CA VAL A 259 12.47 14.58 28.12
C VAL A 259 13.21 14.89 29.41
N THR A 260 14.14 15.83 29.35
CA THR A 260 14.92 16.31 30.49
C THR A 260 14.77 17.82 30.59
N PRO A 261 14.28 18.40 31.71
CA PRO A 261 13.82 17.73 32.93
C PRO A 261 12.62 16.78 32.73
N THR A 262 12.55 15.73 33.55
CA THR A 262 11.49 14.71 33.46
C THR A 262 10.12 15.35 33.60
N THR A 263 9.29 15.16 32.58
CA THR A 263 7.94 15.73 32.49
C THR A 263 6.99 14.64 32.01
N GLU A 264 5.78 14.60 32.56
CA GLU A 264 4.74 13.70 32.07
C GLU A 264 4.18 14.21 30.74
N TYR A 265 3.97 13.30 29.80
CA TYR A 265 3.46 13.61 28.47
C TYR A 265 2.51 12.54 27.95
N GLN A 266 1.73 12.91 26.94
CA GLN A 266 0.87 12.03 26.16
C GLN A 266 1.26 12.13 24.70
N VAL A 267 1.23 10.98 24.00
CA VAL A 267 1.54 10.87 22.58
C VAL A 267 0.26 10.58 21.81
N GLU A 268 -0.04 11.42 20.83
CA GLU A 268 -1.16 11.25 19.91
C GLU A 268 -0.61 11.04 18.48
N TYR A 269 -1.13 10.03 17.79
CA TYR A 269 -0.80 9.76 16.39
C TYR A 269 -1.88 10.36 15.49
N VAL A 270 -1.55 11.44 14.81
CA VAL A 270 -2.44 12.18 13.92
C VAL A 270 -2.16 11.79 12.47
N ASP A 271 -3.20 11.34 11.76
CA ASP A 271 -3.14 10.95 10.34
C ASP A 271 -2.08 9.88 9.98
N GLY A 272 -1.57 9.15 10.98
CA GLY A 272 -0.53 8.12 10.84
C GLY A 272 0.86 8.64 10.48
N LYS A 273 1.03 9.95 10.25
CA LYS A 273 2.30 10.58 9.86
C LYS A 273 2.75 11.71 10.78
N ASN A 274 1.89 12.16 11.68
CA ASN A 274 2.21 13.20 12.63
C ASN A 274 2.13 12.61 14.04
N ILE A 275 3.17 12.82 14.83
CA ILE A 275 3.25 12.41 16.23
C ILE A 275 3.21 13.70 17.03
N LYS A 276 2.14 13.88 17.80
CA LYS A 276 1.96 15.03 18.66
C LYS A 276 2.20 14.64 20.11
N VAL A 277 3.14 15.30 20.74
CA VAL A 277 3.49 15.11 22.15
C VAL A 277 2.97 16.30 22.94
N THR A 278 2.03 16.05 23.84
CA THR A 278 1.41 17.06 24.70
C THR A 278 1.83 16.80 26.14
N PHE A 279 2.32 17.83 26.84
CA PHE A 279 2.70 17.70 28.23
C PHE A 279 1.47 17.72 29.15
N SER A 280 1.46 16.89 30.18
CA SER A 280 0.32 16.76 31.12
C SER A 280 0.11 18.03 31.96
N GLU A 281 1.20 18.75 32.22
CA GLU A 281 1.22 20.03 32.94
C GLU A 281 2.03 21.05 32.15
N ASN A 282 1.85 22.33 32.46
CA ASN A 282 2.68 23.39 31.87
C ASN A 282 4.15 23.16 32.22
N LEU A 283 5.00 23.32 31.22
CA LEU A 283 6.45 23.32 31.42
C LEU A 283 6.87 24.50 32.30
N HIS A 284 8.00 24.32 33.00
CA HIS A 284 8.57 25.38 33.83
C HIS A 284 9.07 26.52 32.94
N GLN A 285 8.82 27.76 33.34
CA GLN A 285 9.18 28.95 32.56
C GLN A 285 10.68 29.25 32.59
N GLY A 286 11.25 29.64 31.44
CA GLY A 286 12.65 29.99 31.30
C GLY A 286 13.64 28.82 31.48
N GLU A 287 13.15 27.59 31.40
CA GLU A 287 13.93 26.36 31.64
C GLU A 287 14.34 25.72 30.31
N LEU A 288 15.53 25.11 30.29
CA LEU A 288 16.03 24.39 29.12
C LEU A 288 15.57 22.94 29.16
N TYR A 289 14.86 22.52 28.12
CA TYR A 289 14.45 21.13 27.89
C TYR A 289 15.30 20.48 26.79
N ASN A 290 15.73 19.25 27.02
CA ASN A 290 16.28 18.35 26.01
C ASN A 290 15.26 17.26 25.73
N PHE A 291 14.95 17.07 24.45
CA PHE A 291 14.01 16.09 23.94
C PHE A 291 14.76 15.11 23.02
N LYS A 292 14.72 13.84 23.38
CA LYS A 292 15.26 12.74 22.59
C LYS A 292 14.14 11.85 22.12
N LEU A 293 14.13 11.58 20.82
CA LEU A 293 13.21 10.67 20.17
C LEU A 293 13.96 9.41 19.76
N PHE A 294 13.47 8.29 20.26
CA PHE A 294 13.97 6.97 19.95
C PHE A 294 12.95 6.20 19.12
N ARG A 295 13.47 5.39 18.20
CA ARG A 295 12.71 4.48 17.37
C ARG A 295 13.02 3.06 17.82
N VAL A 296 11.99 2.31 18.17
CA VAL A 296 12.11 0.90 18.58
C VAL A 296 11.38 0.02 17.57
N PRO A 297 12.09 -0.81 16.80
CA PRO A 297 11.45 -1.80 15.94
C PRO A 297 10.70 -2.85 16.75
N VAL A 298 9.50 -3.23 16.29
CA VAL A 298 8.63 -4.19 16.99
C VAL A 298 8.17 -5.30 16.06
N ARG A 299 8.32 -6.54 16.54
CA ARG A 299 7.69 -7.72 15.97
C ARG A 299 6.41 -8.03 16.72
N TYR A 300 5.34 -8.30 15.99
CA TYR A 300 4.04 -8.59 16.56
C TYR A 300 3.30 -9.63 15.71
N ASN A 301 2.34 -10.32 16.34
CA ASN A 301 1.45 -11.24 15.66
C ASN A 301 0.39 -10.45 14.89
N ILE A 302 0.18 -10.77 13.62
CA ILE A 302 -0.71 -10.00 12.73
C ILE A 302 -2.19 -10.18 13.10
N GLU A 303 -2.57 -11.36 13.60
CA GLU A 303 -3.96 -11.68 13.95
C GLU A 303 -4.34 -11.19 15.36
N SER A 304 -3.50 -11.47 16.37
CA SER A 304 -3.77 -11.06 17.75
C SER A 304 -3.30 -9.65 18.09
N GLU A 305 -2.43 -9.07 17.25
CA GLU A 305 -1.75 -7.77 17.47
C GLU A 305 -0.84 -7.74 18.71
N GLU A 306 -0.55 -8.89 19.31
CA GLU A 306 0.31 -9.00 20.48
C GLU A 306 1.79 -8.81 20.09
N VAL A 307 2.51 -8.01 20.88
CA VAL A 307 3.95 -7.81 20.71
C VAL A 307 4.70 -9.08 21.07
N ILE A 308 5.48 -9.58 20.12
CA ILE A 308 6.33 -10.75 20.26
C ILE A 308 7.70 -10.33 20.79
N GLU A 309 8.30 -9.32 20.17
CA GLU A 309 9.68 -8.91 20.45
C GLU A 309 9.89 -7.43 20.14
N ARG A 310 10.71 -6.77 20.95
CA ARG A 310 11.19 -5.38 20.71
C ARG A 310 12.67 -5.42 20.36
N GLY A 311 13.04 -4.67 19.34
CA GLY A 311 14.41 -4.52 18.88
C GLY A 311 15.20 -3.54 19.77
N GLU A 312 16.40 -3.20 19.30
CA GLU A 312 17.21 -2.17 19.95
C GLU A 312 16.61 -0.78 19.74
N SER A 313 16.64 0.03 20.79
CA SER A 313 16.19 1.42 20.76
C SER A 313 17.26 2.29 20.07
N GLU A 314 16.87 2.97 19.00
CA GLU A 314 17.74 3.82 18.18
C GLU A 314 17.38 5.29 18.38
N LEU A 315 18.34 6.11 18.81
CA LEU A 315 18.16 7.57 18.85
C LEU A 315 18.10 8.13 17.44
N VAL A 316 16.93 8.63 17.02
CA VAL A 316 16.74 9.19 15.68
C VAL A 316 16.78 10.72 15.65
N LYS A 317 16.45 11.38 16.77
CA LYS A 317 16.44 12.82 16.86
C LYS A 317 16.71 13.27 18.29
N GLU A 318 17.52 14.31 18.42
CA GLU A 318 17.74 15.04 19.67
C GLU A 318 17.58 16.52 19.35
N ILE A 319 16.78 17.22 20.14
CA ILE A 319 16.60 18.67 20.07
C ILE A 319 16.63 19.25 21.48
N SER A 320 16.94 20.52 21.57
CA SER A 320 16.83 21.32 22.78
C SER A 320 15.95 22.53 22.54
N PHE A 321 15.17 22.93 23.54
CA PHE A 321 14.39 24.16 23.50
C PHE A 321 14.29 24.77 24.89
N THR A 322 14.30 26.10 24.95
CA THR A 322 14.09 26.87 26.18
C THR A 322 12.67 27.39 26.18
N THR A 323 11.98 27.23 27.30
CA THR A 323 10.65 27.79 27.47
C THR A 323 10.70 29.30 27.65
N VAL A 324 9.62 29.96 27.25
CA VAL A 324 9.40 31.38 27.53
C VAL A 324 9.52 31.69 29.02
N LYS A 325 10.07 32.86 29.32
CA LYS A 325 10.19 33.36 30.70
C LYS A 325 8.88 33.93 31.19
N GLU A 326 8.72 33.96 32.51
CA GLU A 326 7.64 34.70 33.16
C GLU A 326 7.67 36.18 32.73
N PRO A 327 6.53 36.76 32.31
CA PRO A 327 6.41 38.20 32.15
C PRO A 327 6.45 38.89 33.51
N LEU A 328 7.48 39.69 33.75
CA LEU A 328 7.65 40.43 35.01
C LEU A 328 7.13 41.86 34.89
N VAL A 329 6.79 42.44 36.05
CA VAL A 329 6.42 43.85 36.15
C VAL A 329 7.69 44.69 36.22
N SER A 330 7.93 45.47 35.17
CA SER A 330 9.06 46.40 35.10
C SER A 330 8.82 47.63 35.98
N GLU A 331 7.62 48.19 35.93
CA GLU A 331 7.26 49.37 36.71
C GLU A 331 5.75 49.46 36.92
N PHE A 332 5.33 50.02 38.05
CA PHE A 332 3.96 50.46 38.25
C PHE A 332 3.94 51.87 38.86
N SER A 333 2.85 52.57 38.58
CA SER A 333 2.52 53.88 39.11
C SER A 333 1.02 53.90 39.43
N PRO A 334 0.59 54.50 40.55
CA PRO A 334 1.40 55.27 41.49
C PRO A 334 2.22 54.39 42.43
N LYS A 335 3.37 54.91 42.89
CA LYS A 335 4.12 54.32 44.00
C LYS A 335 3.58 54.89 45.32
N ASN A 336 3.88 54.19 46.41
CA ASN A 336 3.29 54.42 47.73
C ASN A 336 3.36 55.89 48.22
N GLY A 337 2.27 56.37 48.85
CA GLY A 337 2.17 57.66 49.54
C GLY A 337 1.79 58.90 48.70
N GLY A 338 1.01 59.81 49.30
CA GLY A 338 0.86 61.22 48.88
C GLY A 338 0.49 61.48 47.42
N VAL A 339 -0.30 60.61 46.81
CA VAL A 339 -0.63 60.68 45.37
C VAL A 339 -1.72 61.70 45.10
N LEU A 340 -1.62 62.44 44.00
CA LEU A 340 -2.68 63.36 43.57
C LEU A 340 -3.97 62.58 43.24
N THR A 341 -5.13 63.19 43.49
CA THR A 341 -6.42 62.53 43.27
C THR A 341 -6.80 62.33 41.80
N ASP A 342 -6.16 63.05 40.88
CA ASP A 342 -6.35 62.98 39.43
C ASP A 342 -5.36 62.02 38.73
N THR A 343 -4.67 61.19 39.51
CA THR A 343 -3.64 60.28 39.00
C THR A 343 -4.22 59.02 38.36
N ASN A 344 -3.64 58.63 37.23
CA ASN A 344 -3.91 57.37 36.55
C ASN A 344 -3.12 56.21 37.17
N VAL A 345 -3.69 55.01 37.05
CA VAL A 345 -3.00 53.75 37.40
C VAL A 345 -2.34 53.20 36.15
N ARG A 346 -1.04 52.92 36.22
CA ARG A 346 -0.22 52.47 35.10
C ARG A 346 0.67 51.31 35.53
N ILE A 347 0.78 50.29 34.70
CA ILE A 347 1.68 49.15 34.89
C ILE A 347 2.40 48.84 33.57
N ILE A 348 3.70 48.60 33.65
CA ILE A 348 4.57 48.23 32.53
C ILE A 348 5.08 46.81 32.78
N PHE A 349 4.87 45.93 31.82
CA PHE A 349 5.43 44.58 31.79
C PHE A 349 6.76 44.56 30.98
N ASP A 350 7.63 43.59 31.26
CA ASP A 350 8.87 43.40 30.49
C ASP A 350 8.64 42.74 29.11
N ASN A 351 7.53 42.01 28.97
CA ASN A 351 7.07 41.34 27.76
C ASN A 351 5.74 41.92 27.25
N GLU A 352 5.43 41.65 25.99
CA GLU A 352 4.12 41.98 25.43
C GLU A 352 3.04 41.06 26.01
N MET A 353 1.89 41.61 26.38
CA MET A 353 0.85 40.90 27.13
C MET A 353 -0.39 40.61 26.28
N ASP A 354 -1.16 39.59 26.67
CA ASP A 354 -2.55 39.44 26.23
C ASP A 354 -3.38 40.59 26.85
N GLN A 355 -3.65 41.59 26.01
CA GLN A 355 -4.26 42.83 26.42
C GLN A 355 -5.68 42.66 26.97
N ALA A 356 -6.45 41.73 26.39
CA ALA A 356 -7.82 41.47 26.81
C ALA A 356 -7.82 40.75 28.16
N GLN A 357 -6.95 39.75 28.33
CA GLN A 357 -6.85 39.01 29.59
C GLN A 357 -6.45 39.92 30.75
N VAL A 358 -5.48 40.81 30.55
CA VAL A 358 -5.05 41.77 31.60
C VAL A 358 -6.17 42.75 31.96
N GLN A 359 -6.93 43.24 30.97
CA GLN A 359 -8.09 44.12 31.21
C GLN A 359 -9.18 43.42 32.03
N ASP A 360 -9.53 42.18 31.65
CA ASP A 360 -10.56 41.38 32.32
C ASP A 360 -10.20 41.01 33.76
N ASN A 361 -8.90 40.97 34.07
CA ASN A 361 -8.38 40.58 35.38
C ASN A 361 -7.93 41.78 36.25
N PHE A 362 -8.11 43.02 35.79
CA PHE A 362 -7.81 44.21 36.57
C PHE A 362 -8.85 44.45 37.68
N SER A 363 -8.38 44.75 38.89
CA SER A 363 -9.24 45.19 39.98
C SER A 363 -8.59 46.30 40.82
N ILE A 364 -9.41 47.24 41.30
CA ILE A 364 -9.01 48.29 42.23
C ILE A 364 -10.02 48.38 43.38
N THR A 365 -9.51 48.48 44.62
CA THR A 365 -10.32 48.56 45.84
C THR A 365 -9.88 49.74 46.71
N PRO A 366 -10.77 50.66 47.15
CA PRO A 366 -12.19 50.74 46.83
C PRO A 366 -12.47 50.82 45.33
N SER A 367 -13.65 50.34 44.90
CA SER A 367 -14.01 50.30 43.49
C SER A 367 -14.13 51.71 42.90
N VAL A 368 -13.55 51.90 41.72
CA VAL A 368 -13.50 53.17 40.97
C VAL A 368 -13.91 52.87 39.54
N SER A 369 -14.86 53.62 39.00
CA SER A 369 -15.18 53.58 37.57
C SER A 369 -14.10 54.30 36.78
N GLY A 370 -13.73 53.76 35.62
CA GLY A 370 -12.72 54.35 34.75
C GLY A 370 -12.56 53.59 33.45
N ALA A 371 -11.85 54.20 32.52
CA ALA A 371 -11.52 53.62 31.23
C ALA A 371 -10.15 52.91 31.27
N MET A 372 -10.10 51.69 30.73
CA MET A 372 -8.86 50.95 30.54
C MET A 372 -8.34 51.15 29.12
N SER A 373 -7.03 51.32 28.97
CA SER A 373 -6.37 51.55 27.69
C SER A 373 -4.94 50.98 27.71
N TRP A 374 -4.35 50.84 26.53
CA TRP A 374 -2.95 50.44 26.36
C TRP A 374 -2.20 51.56 25.64
N GLU A 375 -1.07 51.98 26.20
CA GLU A 375 -0.17 52.94 25.53
C GLU A 375 0.66 52.26 24.43
N ASP A 376 1.05 51.02 24.68
CA ASP A 376 1.82 50.13 23.81
C ASP A 376 1.52 48.67 24.21
N PRO A 377 2.03 47.63 23.52
CA PRO A 377 1.76 46.22 23.86
C PRO A 377 2.21 45.75 25.26
N LYS A 378 2.96 46.55 26.01
CA LYS A 378 3.51 46.23 27.35
C LYS A 378 2.96 47.12 28.46
N THR A 379 2.27 48.21 28.12
CA THR A 379 1.85 49.23 29.09
C THR A 379 0.33 49.34 29.19
N PHE A 380 -0.21 48.90 30.33
CA PHE A 380 -1.62 49.06 30.67
C PHE A 380 -1.85 50.34 31.49
N VAL A 381 -2.92 51.07 31.17
CA VAL A 381 -3.33 52.30 31.85
C VAL A 381 -4.81 52.26 32.18
N PHE A 382 -5.14 52.49 33.45
CA PHE A 382 -6.50 52.73 33.94
C PHE A 382 -6.66 54.22 34.32
N ASN A 383 -7.62 54.87 33.67
CA ASN A 383 -7.96 56.28 33.84
C ASN A 383 -9.29 56.40 34.61
N PRO A 384 -9.29 56.79 35.89
CA PRO A 384 -10.51 57.03 36.65
C PRO A 384 -11.45 58.04 35.97
N ASP A 385 -12.75 57.78 35.94
CA ASP A 385 -13.76 58.70 35.38
C ASP A 385 -13.91 59.97 36.24
N GLN A 386 -13.59 59.85 37.52
CA GLN A 386 -13.61 60.94 38.50
C GLN A 386 -12.35 60.90 39.37
N ASN A 387 -12.00 62.04 39.95
CA ASN A 387 -10.92 62.12 40.93
C ASN A 387 -11.14 61.11 42.06
N LEU A 388 -10.06 60.40 42.40
CA LEU A 388 -10.00 59.48 43.53
C LEU A 388 -10.34 60.20 44.84
N ALA A 389 -10.93 59.48 45.79
CA ALA A 389 -11.22 60.01 47.12
C ALA A 389 -9.93 60.39 47.83
N LYS A 390 -9.94 61.51 48.56
CA LYS A 390 -8.80 61.99 49.36
C LYS A 390 -8.56 61.09 50.56
N GLU A 391 -7.33 61.08 51.09
CA GLU A 391 -6.98 60.31 52.30
C GLU A 391 -7.38 58.82 52.21
N THR A 392 -7.45 58.27 50.99
CA THR A 392 -7.97 56.92 50.74
C THR A 392 -6.85 56.03 50.22
N THR A 393 -6.68 54.86 50.84
CA THR A 393 -5.78 53.82 50.35
C THR A 393 -6.50 52.98 49.31
N TYR A 394 -5.91 52.91 48.12
CA TYR A 394 -6.36 52.07 47.02
C TYR A 394 -5.40 50.90 46.84
N LYS A 395 -5.95 49.69 46.74
CA LYS A 395 -5.24 48.47 46.36
C LYS A 395 -5.56 48.13 44.91
N VAL A 396 -4.52 48.08 44.08
CA VAL A 396 -4.60 47.55 42.71
C VAL A 396 -4.18 46.10 42.74
N ASN A 397 -4.89 45.24 42.03
CA ASN A 397 -4.65 43.81 42.02
C ASN A 397 -4.92 43.19 40.65
N PHE A 398 -3.97 42.39 40.20
CA PHE A 398 -4.11 41.42 39.13
C PHE A 398 -3.81 40.02 39.68
N PRO A 399 -4.68 39.03 39.48
CA PRO A 399 -4.43 37.64 39.87
C PRO A 399 -3.23 37.05 39.12
N ALA A 400 -2.71 35.93 39.63
CA ALA A 400 -1.72 35.12 38.91
C ALA A 400 -2.31 34.58 37.60
N GLY A 401 -1.45 34.29 36.62
CA GLY A 401 -1.82 33.68 35.34
C GLY A 401 -2.06 34.65 34.19
N LEU A 402 -1.62 35.92 34.30
CA LEU A 402 -1.65 36.86 33.18
C LEU A 402 -0.66 36.40 32.10
N ARG A 403 -1.13 36.20 30.86
CA ARG A 403 -0.32 35.65 29.77
C ARG A 403 0.35 36.74 28.94
N SER A 404 1.55 36.42 28.47
CA SER A 404 2.26 37.14 27.43
C SER A 404 1.86 36.63 26.05
N THR A 405 2.09 37.44 25.01
CA THR A 405 1.84 37.07 23.61
C THR A 405 2.73 35.92 23.13
N VAL A 406 3.87 35.71 23.78
CA VAL A 406 4.82 34.62 23.50
C VAL A 406 4.50 33.33 24.26
N GLY A 407 3.52 33.34 25.18
CA GLY A 407 3.00 32.13 25.84
C GLY A 407 3.41 31.95 27.32
N GLY A 408 4.26 32.81 27.88
CA GLY A 408 4.57 32.82 29.32
C GLY A 408 3.44 33.43 30.15
N TYR A 409 3.42 33.23 31.46
CA TYR A 409 2.40 33.73 32.38
C TYR A 409 2.97 34.16 33.75
N THR A 410 2.31 35.11 34.43
CA THR A 410 2.68 35.52 35.80
C THR A 410 2.41 34.41 36.81
N GLU A 411 3.41 33.99 37.59
CA GLU A 411 3.26 32.92 38.58
C GLU A 411 2.55 33.39 39.84
N LYS A 412 2.69 34.68 40.15
CA LYS A 412 2.13 35.32 41.35
C LYS A 412 1.18 36.43 41.00
N GLU A 413 0.31 36.75 41.95
CA GLU A 413 -0.49 37.96 41.86
C GLU A 413 0.41 39.20 41.80
N VAL A 414 0.00 40.16 41.00
CA VAL A 414 0.61 41.49 40.95
C VAL A 414 -0.32 42.44 41.69
N ALA A 415 0.08 42.82 42.90
CA ALA A 415 -0.71 43.71 43.73
C ALA A 415 0.17 44.80 44.35
N TRP A 416 -0.36 46.03 44.43
CA TRP A 416 0.26 47.13 45.16
C TRP A 416 -0.78 48.09 45.71
N GLU A 417 -0.35 48.92 46.65
CA GLU A 417 -1.20 49.90 47.31
C GLU A 417 -0.61 51.31 47.19
N PHE A 418 -1.49 52.30 47.09
CA PHE A 418 -1.13 53.71 47.16
C PHE A 418 -2.20 54.51 47.93
N THR A 419 -1.80 55.64 48.52
CA THR A 419 -2.71 56.50 49.30
C THR A 419 -2.74 57.90 48.70
N THR A 420 -3.95 58.43 48.51
CA THR A 420 -4.16 59.78 47.97
C THR A 420 -3.87 60.87 49.02
N ILE A 421 -3.48 62.05 48.56
CA ILE A 421 -3.29 63.20 49.45
C ILE A 421 -4.57 63.59 50.19
N GLY A 422 -4.37 64.02 51.43
CA GLY A 422 -5.41 64.55 52.29
C GLY A 422 -5.76 66.01 52.04
N ALA A 423 -6.67 66.53 52.85
CA ALA A 423 -6.91 67.96 52.88
C ALA A 423 -5.70 68.67 53.52
N VAL A 424 -5.21 69.75 52.90
CA VAL A 424 -4.17 70.59 53.51
C VAL A 424 -4.75 71.24 54.76
N THR A 425 -4.28 70.84 55.94
CA THR A 425 -4.62 71.47 57.20
C THR A 425 -3.56 72.51 57.55
N VAL A 426 -3.98 73.76 57.74
CA VAL A 426 -3.11 74.80 58.30
C VAL A 426 -3.30 74.75 59.81
N SER A 427 -2.25 74.39 60.55
CA SER A 427 -2.22 74.38 62.01
C SER A 427 -1.84 75.74 62.58
#